data_AF-A9DKQ1-F1
#
_entry.id   AF-A9DKQ1-F1
#
_cell.length_a   1.000
_cell.length_b   1.000
_cell.length_c   1.000
_cell.angle_alpha   90.00
_cell.angle_beta   90.00
_cell.angle_gamma   90.00
#
_symmetry.space_group_name_H-M   'P 1'
#
loop_
_entity.id
_entity.type
_entity.pdbx_description
1 polymer ?
#
loop_
_entity_poly.entity_id
_entity_poly.type
_entity_poly.pdbx_seq_one_letter_code
_entity_poly.pdbx_strand_id
1 'polypeptide(L)'
;MKFIRIAGLYIFIASVVLFSATLFMGNYSLTETSIEQTFSDKKARVTETFAKVAKENGVLDKTYSNPFSFMSDVKGLFEKHNQQVSKDIAKEKGISSEETEKLIAAATKNGNVVYTKEVVDQVLSGEKAKTLDQSTNWMYSPGKTYDSVETFQNDLTNKVNDANRNLAKEFFLYDNKYSRFDITKAASSGIIVENKGLFLFLTFGLGIIGSLMFIITGLFLKPIPGIKNNGIYLNNATNRGWVGIVVFGFLVIFYVLLYFHPYVIVNWTSIVDPVKALFIENGSASQWFVYGLLYTVSMTVMAIRMFIKYRHNQYQIVRTAVVLAFQIIFAFLLVEILPLFDLPGVDLKNAWPLDYNFLTDWNVKNYLEAGHLGKFMFFWGIILSLILVPVLVYFYGKRWYCSWVCGCGGLAETLGDPYRQLSDKRLIAWKIERWTIYPVLVFAVIMTIIVGYNTYYVINAPDIAAANQNEFFGINAYRINEWYGFLIGSIFAGVIGTGFYPLLGNRTWCRFGCPLAAYMGIIQRFKSKFRITTNGGQCISCGNCSTYCEQGIDVRAYAQKGQNIVRSSCVGCGICSAVCPRGVLKLENASDDGATRHKVPEVILGNDMDLFEMLEENK
;
A
#
# COMPACT_ATOMS: atom_id res chain seq x y z
N MET A 1 1.83 -16.09 -37.97
CA MET A 1 2.39 -15.94 -36.59
C MET A 1 3.06 -14.59 -36.32
N LYS A 2 4.07 -14.16 -37.10
CA LYS A 2 4.72 -12.84 -36.87
C LYS A 2 3.74 -11.67 -36.96
N PHE A 3 2.86 -11.69 -37.97
CA PHE A 3 1.79 -10.70 -38.14
C PHE A 3 0.87 -10.62 -36.91
N ILE A 4 0.33 -11.75 -36.46
CA ILE A 4 -0.53 -11.84 -35.25
C ILE A 4 0.18 -11.26 -34.03
N ARG A 5 1.47 -11.55 -33.86
CA ARG A 5 2.26 -11.03 -32.74
C ARG A 5 2.37 -9.51 -32.76
N ILE A 6 2.62 -8.92 -33.93
CA ILE A 6 2.72 -7.48 -34.11
C ILE A 6 1.35 -6.81 -33.94
N ALA A 7 0.29 -7.38 -34.53
CA ALA A 7 -1.08 -6.91 -34.35
C ALA A 7 -1.50 -6.92 -32.87
N GLY A 8 -1.19 -8.00 -32.15
CA GLY A 8 -1.43 -8.09 -30.70
C GLY A 8 -0.72 -7.00 -29.89
N LEU A 9 0.52 -6.66 -30.25
CA LEU A 9 1.25 -5.57 -29.62
C LEU A 9 0.58 -4.21 -29.87
N TYR A 10 0.13 -3.93 -31.09
CA TYR A 10 -0.59 -2.69 -31.40
C TYR A 10 -1.92 -2.59 -30.65
N ILE A 11 -2.68 -3.69 -30.57
CA ILE A 11 -3.94 -3.75 -29.80
C ILE A 11 -3.68 -3.45 -28.32
N PHE A 12 -2.65 -4.07 -27.74
CA PHE A 12 -2.27 -3.82 -26.34
C PHE A 12 -1.83 -2.36 -26.11
N ILE A 13 -1.02 -1.79 -27.00
CA ILE A 13 -0.59 -0.38 -26.87
C ILE A 13 -1.81 0.54 -26.97
N ALA A 14 -2.71 0.31 -27.94
CA ALA A 14 -3.92 1.09 -28.10
C ALA A 14 -4.82 1.02 -26.85
N SER A 15 -4.98 -0.15 -26.23
CA SER A 15 -5.78 -0.29 -25.02
C SER A 15 -5.17 0.43 -23.82
N VAL A 16 -3.84 0.41 -23.66
CA VAL A 16 -3.14 1.14 -22.59
C VAL A 16 -3.19 2.66 -22.80
N VAL A 17 -3.04 3.12 -24.05
CA VAL A 17 -3.20 4.54 -24.41
C VAL A 17 -4.62 5.00 -24.13
N LEU A 18 -5.62 4.20 -24.53
CA LEU A 18 -7.03 4.50 -24.25
C LEU A 18 -7.31 4.54 -22.74
N PHE A 19 -6.83 3.54 -21.98
CA PHE A 19 -6.95 3.51 -20.52
C PHE A 19 -6.39 4.80 -19.90
N SER A 20 -5.20 5.23 -20.33
CA SER A 20 -4.60 6.49 -19.86
C SER A 20 -5.41 7.72 -20.28
N ALA A 21 -5.93 7.74 -21.51
CA ALA A 21 -6.74 8.83 -22.04
C ALA A 21 -8.08 8.97 -21.31
N THR A 22 -8.66 7.88 -20.79
CA THR A 22 -9.94 7.94 -20.05
C THR A 22 -9.91 8.85 -18.82
N LEU A 23 -8.72 9.18 -18.27
CA LEU A 23 -8.58 10.19 -17.22
C LEU A 23 -9.14 11.56 -17.61
N PHE A 24 -9.18 11.85 -18.91
CA PHE A 24 -9.57 13.15 -19.47
C PHE A 24 -10.91 13.10 -20.23
N MET A 25 -11.65 11.99 -20.17
CA MET A 25 -12.87 11.75 -20.95
C MET A 25 -14.17 11.83 -20.13
N GLY A 26 -14.19 12.61 -19.04
CA GLY A 26 -15.33 12.70 -18.13
C GLY A 26 -15.85 14.14 -17.98
N ASN A 27 -17.14 14.25 -17.64
CA ASN A 27 -17.73 15.50 -17.17
C ASN A 27 -18.08 15.36 -15.69
N TYR A 28 -18.01 16.46 -14.95
CA TYR A 28 -18.27 16.49 -13.52
C TYR A 28 -19.26 17.60 -13.22
N SER A 29 -20.36 17.28 -12.55
CA SER A 29 -21.35 18.28 -12.13
C SER A 29 -21.86 17.92 -10.74
N LEU A 30 -21.78 18.87 -9.81
CA LEU A 30 -22.28 18.69 -8.46
C LEU A 30 -23.78 18.97 -8.44
N THR A 31 -24.59 17.92 -8.36
CA THR A 31 -26.06 18.00 -8.27
C THR A 31 -26.54 17.65 -6.87
N GLU A 32 -27.78 18.00 -6.53
CA GLU A 32 -28.40 17.58 -5.24
C GLU A 32 -28.34 16.05 -5.08
N THR A 33 -28.66 15.29 -6.13
CA THR A 33 -28.57 13.83 -6.12
C THR A 33 -27.15 13.33 -5.85
N SER A 34 -26.13 13.96 -6.42
CA SER A 34 -24.73 13.56 -6.16
C SER A 34 -24.31 13.83 -4.72
N ILE A 35 -24.82 14.90 -4.10
CA ILE A 35 -24.58 15.24 -2.69
C ILE A 35 -25.28 14.20 -1.79
N GLU A 36 -26.53 13.87 -2.09
CA GLU A 36 -27.29 12.85 -1.38
C GLU A 36 -26.63 11.47 -1.46
N GLN A 37 -26.16 11.06 -2.63
CA GLN A 37 -25.44 9.80 -2.81
C GLN A 37 -24.12 9.77 -2.04
N THR A 38 -23.42 10.90 -1.93
CA THR A 38 -22.13 10.98 -1.22
C THR A 38 -22.30 10.94 0.29
N PHE A 39 -23.37 11.55 0.81
CA PHE A 39 -23.58 11.71 2.24
C PHE A 39 -24.84 10.98 2.74
N SER A 40 -25.27 9.92 2.05
CA SER A 40 -26.47 9.13 2.38
C SER A 40 -26.48 8.61 3.81
N ASP A 41 -25.30 8.23 4.30
CA ASP A 41 -25.09 7.67 5.63
C ASP A 41 -24.98 8.76 6.72
N LYS A 42 -25.02 10.04 6.30
CA LYS A 42 -24.98 11.20 7.19
C LYS A 42 -26.37 11.78 7.36
N LYS A 43 -26.56 12.50 8.47
CA LYS A 43 -27.84 13.15 8.80
C LYS A 43 -28.29 14.05 7.64
N ALA A 44 -29.60 14.11 7.35
CA ALA A 44 -30.19 14.95 6.29
C ALA A 44 -29.71 16.41 6.31
N ARG A 45 -29.42 16.94 7.50
CA ARG A 45 -28.84 18.27 7.67
C ARG A 45 -27.53 18.48 6.89
N VAL A 46 -26.70 17.44 6.77
CA VAL A 46 -25.42 17.50 6.06
C VAL A 46 -25.65 17.76 4.57
N THR A 47 -26.53 16.96 3.94
CA THR A 47 -26.85 17.08 2.51
C THR A 47 -27.48 18.43 2.22
N GLU A 48 -28.48 18.84 3.00
CA GLU A 48 -29.17 20.13 2.86
C GLU A 48 -28.21 21.32 2.98
N THR A 49 -27.37 21.33 4.02
CA THR A 49 -26.45 22.46 4.26
C THR A 49 -25.35 22.48 3.20
N PHE A 50 -24.87 21.33 2.75
CA PHE A 50 -23.86 21.27 1.69
C PHE A 50 -24.41 21.73 0.35
N ALA A 51 -25.64 21.32 -0.01
CA ALA A 51 -26.32 21.78 -1.23
C ALA A 51 -26.55 23.30 -1.20
N LYS A 52 -27.00 23.85 -0.06
CA LYS A 52 -27.13 25.30 0.13
C LYS A 52 -25.80 26.03 -0.09
N VAL A 53 -24.74 25.57 0.56
CA VAL A 53 -23.40 26.17 0.44
C VAL A 53 -22.87 26.05 -0.99
N ALA A 54 -23.10 24.92 -1.67
CA ALA A 54 -22.72 24.74 -3.07
C ALA A 54 -23.45 25.72 -4.00
N LYS A 55 -24.75 25.96 -3.76
CA LYS A 55 -25.57 26.91 -4.50
C LYS A 55 -25.12 28.36 -4.29
N GLU A 56 -24.91 28.77 -3.05
CA GLU A 56 -24.45 30.12 -2.69
C GLU A 56 -23.07 30.46 -3.29
N ASN A 57 -22.25 29.44 -3.56
CA ASN A 57 -20.92 29.60 -4.15
C ASN A 57 -20.89 29.36 -5.67
N GLY A 58 -22.04 29.19 -6.33
CA GLY A 58 -22.13 28.99 -7.78
C GLY A 58 -21.47 27.71 -8.29
N VAL A 59 -21.38 26.68 -7.42
CA VAL A 59 -20.77 25.38 -7.75
C VAL A 59 -21.84 24.33 -8.09
N LEU A 60 -23.05 24.46 -7.53
CA LEU A 60 -24.16 23.56 -7.82
C LEU A 60 -24.55 23.62 -9.31
N ASP A 61 -24.75 22.46 -9.93
CA ASP A 61 -25.10 22.24 -11.33
C ASP A 61 -24.10 22.79 -12.38
N LYS A 62 -22.97 23.33 -11.94
CA LYS A 62 -21.88 23.76 -12.82
C LYS A 62 -21.14 22.54 -13.36
N THR A 63 -21.04 22.46 -14.70
CA THR A 63 -20.34 21.37 -15.39
C THR A 63 -18.87 21.68 -15.61
N TYR A 64 -18.00 20.71 -15.33
CA TYR A 64 -16.55 20.77 -15.53
C TYR A 64 -16.09 19.64 -16.45
N SER A 65 -15.09 19.91 -17.28
CA SER A 65 -14.50 18.94 -18.23
C SER A 65 -13.32 18.14 -17.65
N ASN A 66 -12.87 18.46 -16.44
CA ASN A 66 -11.76 17.76 -15.79
C ASN A 66 -11.93 17.75 -14.25
N PRO A 67 -11.43 16.70 -13.58
CA PRO A 67 -11.60 16.55 -12.14
C PRO A 67 -10.81 17.58 -11.32
N PHE A 68 -9.75 18.17 -11.88
CA PHE A 68 -8.94 19.17 -11.17
C PHE A 68 -9.69 20.50 -11.00
N SER A 69 -10.33 20.99 -12.06
CA SER A 69 -11.15 22.21 -11.97
C SER A 69 -12.38 22.00 -11.10
N PHE A 70 -13.03 20.84 -11.22
CA PHE A 70 -14.13 20.46 -10.34
C PHE A 70 -13.70 20.52 -8.86
N MET A 71 -12.56 19.88 -8.53
CA MET A 71 -12.10 19.82 -7.16
C MET A 71 -11.47 21.11 -6.63
N SER A 72 -11.01 21.99 -7.52
CA SER A 72 -10.58 23.33 -7.13
C SER A 72 -11.73 24.13 -6.51
N ASP A 73 -12.94 24.01 -7.07
CA ASP A 73 -14.13 24.75 -6.62
C ASP A 73 -14.84 24.03 -5.48
N VAL A 74 -14.83 22.69 -5.46
CA VAL A 74 -15.53 21.88 -4.44
C VAL A 74 -14.78 21.79 -3.11
N LYS A 75 -13.44 21.72 -3.09
CA LYS A 75 -12.67 21.52 -1.84
C LYS A 75 -12.95 22.59 -0.78
N GLY A 76 -13.22 23.83 -1.19
CA GLY A 76 -13.53 24.93 -0.28
C GLY A 76 -14.93 24.82 0.34
N LEU A 77 -15.83 24.03 -0.25
CA LEU A 77 -17.19 23.84 0.24
C LEU A 77 -17.22 23.04 1.55
N PHE A 78 -16.26 22.14 1.78
CA PHE A 78 -16.17 21.36 3.03
C PHE A 78 -16.04 22.28 4.26
N GLU A 79 -15.11 23.24 4.20
CA GLU A 79 -14.90 24.19 5.29
C GLU A 79 -16.08 25.17 5.42
N LYS A 80 -16.59 25.68 4.29
CA LYS A 80 -17.79 26.56 4.30
C LYS A 80 -19.02 25.86 4.87
N HIS A 81 -19.20 24.59 4.56
CA HIS A 81 -20.23 23.74 5.16
C HIS A 81 -20.05 23.63 6.67
N ASN A 82 -18.85 23.30 7.16
CA ASN A 82 -18.59 23.18 8.60
C ASN A 82 -18.85 24.49 9.35
N GLN A 83 -18.47 25.62 8.76
CA GLN A 83 -18.74 26.95 9.30
C GLN A 83 -20.24 27.25 9.34
N GLN A 84 -20.97 26.93 8.27
CA GLN A 84 -22.41 27.15 8.19
C GLN A 84 -23.16 26.29 9.21
N VAL A 85 -22.84 25.00 9.29
CA VAL A 85 -23.45 24.09 10.27
C VAL A 85 -23.14 24.53 11.70
N SER A 86 -21.91 24.97 11.98
CA SER A 86 -21.54 25.49 13.30
C SER A 86 -22.38 26.72 13.67
N LYS A 87 -22.62 27.64 12.73
CA LYS A 87 -23.49 28.81 12.94
C LYS A 87 -24.94 28.41 13.19
N ASP A 88 -25.47 27.45 12.44
CA ASP A 88 -26.86 27.03 12.56
C ASP A 88 -27.12 26.26 13.87
N ILE A 89 -26.20 25.37 14.27
CA ILE A 89 -26.26 24.66 15.56
C ILE A 89 -26.06 25.61 16.74
N ALA A 90 -25.17 26.60 16.62
CA ALA A 90 -24.96 27.61 17.66
C ALA A 90 -26.25 28.39 17.96
N LYS A 91 -27.06 28.69 16.93
CA LYS A 91 -28.36 29.36 17.09
C LYS A 91 -29.42 28.48 17.76
N GLU A 92 -29.41 27.17 17.50
CA GLU A 92 -30.42 26.24 18.03
C GLU A 92 -30.13 25.78 19.45
N LYS A 93 -28.87 25.43 19.74
CA LYS A 93 -28.47 24.75 20.98
C LYS A 93 -27.26 25.38 21.67
N GLY A 94 -26.53 26.25 20.96
CA GLY A 94 -25.32 26.87 21.46
C GLY A 94 -25.55 28.10 22.33
N ILE A 95 -24.44 28.75 22.67
CA ILE A 95 -24.41 30.01 23.41
C ILE A 95 -24.43 31.15 22.38
N SER A 96 -25.44 32.00 22.47
CA SER A 96 -25.65 33.15 21.59
C SER A 96 -24.67 34.28 21.88
N SER A 97 -24.54 35.21 20.93
CA SER A 97 -23.75 36.44 21.12
C SER A 97 -24.28 37.27 22.29
N GLU A 98 -25.60 37.36 22.47
CA GLU A 98 -26.22 38.08 23.59
C GLU A 98 -25.92 37.42 24.95
N GLU A 99 -25.97 36.09 25.04
CA GLU A 99 -25.57 35.36 26.25
C GLU A 99 -24.07 35.56 26.54
N THR A 100 -23.24 35.63 25.52
CA THR A 100 -21.80 35.89 25.63
C THR A 100 -21.53 37.31 26.15
N GLU A 101 -22.22 38.32 25.61
CA GLU A 101 -22.12 39.70 26.10
C GLU A 101 -22.62 39.83 27.55
N LYS A 102 -23.70 39.13 27.92
CA LYS A 102 -24.18 39.08 29.30
C LYS A 102 -23.17 38.42 30.25
N LEU A 103 -22.49 37.36 29.82
CA LEU A 103 -21.40 36.74 30.58
C LEU A 103 -20.23 37.71 30.77
N ILE A 104 -19.84 38.43 29.72
CA ILE A 104 -18.76 39.43 29.78
C ILE A 104 -19.14 40.56 30.75
N ALA A 105 -20.38 41.06 30.66
CA ALA A 105 -20.88 42.12 31.54
C ALA A 105 -20.98 41.66 33.00
N ALA A 106 -21.45 40.43 33.25
CA ALA A 106 -21.54 39.87 34.60
C ALA A 106 -20.16 39.62 35.23
N ALA A 107 -19.17 39.26 34.41
CA ALA A 107 -17.80 39.03 34.84
C ALA A 107 -16.97 40.32 35.01
N THR A 108 -17.39 41.45 34.43
CA THR A 108 -16.62 42.71 34.46
C THR A 108 -17.23 43.71 35.45
N LYS A 109 -16.55 43.97 36.57
CA LYS A 109 -16.98 44.96 37.58
C LYS A 109 -15.90 46.00 37.82
N ASN A 110 -16.22 47.28 37.61
CA ASN A 110 -15.31 48.42 37.82
C ASN A 110 -13.93 48.29 37.12
N GLY A 111 -13.89 47.70 35.92
CA GLY A 111 -12.66 47.48 35.16
C GLY A 111 -11.87 46.22 35.55
N ASN A 112 -12.31 45.48 36.57
CA ASN A 112 -11.71 44.22 37.00
C ASN A 112 -12.56 43.03 36.53
N VAL A 113 -11.90 41.94 36.15
CA VAL A 113 -12.53 40.69 35.71
C VAL A 113 -12.64 39.72 36.90
N VAL A 114 -13.86 39.34 37.25
CA VAL A 114 -14.20 38.31 38.23
C VAL A 114 -15.09 37.28 37.55
N TYR A 115 -14.46 36.25 36.97
CA TYR A 115 -15.15 35.14 36.33
C TYR A 115 -15.16 33.94 37.28
N THR A 116 -16.34 33.39 37.59
CA THR A 116 -16.49 32.21 38.45
C THR A 116 -17.62 31.33 37.92
N LYS A 117 -17.75 30.12 38.46
CA LYS A 117 -18.86 29.23 38.13
C LYS A 117 -20.23 29.88 38.38
N GLU A 118 -20.35 30.67 39.45
CA GLU A 118 -21.58 31.38 39.76
C GLU A 118 -21.94 32.42 38.69
N VAL A 119 -20.96 33.03 38.03
CA VAL A 119 -21.20 33.94 36.90
C VAL A 119 -21.75 33.18 35.69
N VAL A 120 -21.27 31.96 35.44
CA VAL A 120 -21.79 31.08 34.39
C VAL A 120 -23.24 30.67 34.69
N ASP A 121 -23.50 30.22 35.92
CA ASP A 121 -24.82 29.75 36.36
C ASP A 121 -25.85 30.89 36.49
N GLN A 122 -25.41 32.15 36.61
CA GLN A 122 -26.28 33.33 36.59
C GLN A 122 -26.84 33.65 35.19
N VAL A 123 -26.07 33.38 34.14
CA VAL A 123 -26.41 33.76 32.77
C VAL A 123 -26.92 32.58 31.95
N LEU A 124 -26.39 31.38 32.20
CA LEU A 124 -26.73 30.15 31.49
C LEU A 124 -27.37 29.14 32.44
N SER A 125 -28.21 28.26 31.90
CA SER A 125 -28.82 27.16 32.66
C SER A 125 -28.75 25.84 31.90
N GLY A 126 -28.87 24.72 32.64
CA GLY A 126 -28.92 23.37 32.08
C GLY A 126 -27.63 22.94 31.36
N GLU A 127 -27.79 22.37 30.17
CA GLU A 127 -26.69 21.77 29.40
C GLU A 127 -25.67 22.81 28.88
N LYS A 128 -26.12 24.04 28.59
CA LYS A 128 -25.25 25.15 28.16
C LYS A 128 -24.27 25.57 29.27
N ALA A 129 -24.77 25.74 30.50
CA ALA A 129 -23.96 26.09 31.66
C ALA A 129 -22.89 25.03 31.94
N LYS A 130 -23.29 23.75 31.92
CA LYS A 130 -22.38 22.61 32.10
C LYS A 130 -21.29 22.57 31.03
N THR A 131 -21.67 22.78 29.77
CA THR A 131 -20.72 22.74 28.64
C THR A 131 -19.70 23.89 28.73
N LEU A 132 -20.16 25.11 29.02
CA LEU A 132 -19.26 26.25 29.15
C LEU A 132 -18.34 26.10 30.38
N ASP A 133 -18.89 25.69 31.52
CA ASP A 133 -18.13 25.48 32.77
C ASP A 133 -16.99 24.48 32.57
N GLN A 134 -17.28 23.34 31.95
CA GLN A 134 -16.27 22.33 31.63
C GLN A 134 -15.15 22.87 30.72
N SER A 135 -15.48 23.78 29.80
CA SER A 135 -14.51 24.38 28.87
C SER A 135 -13.74 25.57 29.45
N THR A 136 -14.25 26.21 30.51
CA THR A 136 -13.73 27.47 31.07
C THR A 136 -13.29 27.37 32.53
N ASN A 137 -13.33 26.19 33.15
CA ASN A 137 -12.91 25.97 34.54
C ASN A 137 -11.49 26.48 34.86
N TRP A 138 -10.55 26.33 33.93
CA TRP A 138 -9.18 26.81 34.01
C TRP A 138 -9.07 28.35 34.01
N MET A 139 -10.13 29.04 33.56
CA MET A 139 -10.20 30.50 33.57
C MET A 139 -10.41 31.06 34.99
N TYR A 140 -10.77 30.22 35.96
CA TYR A 140 -10.97 30.63 37.35
C TYR A 140 -10.37 29.65 38.40
N SER A 141 -9.86 28.49 37.98
CA SER A 141 -9.25 27.48 38.85
C SER A 141 -7.87 27.02 38.34
N PRO A 142 -6.80 27.04 39.16
CA PRO A 142 -6.75 27.43 40.57
C PRO A 142 -6.42 28.93 40.70
N GLY A 143 -7.42 29.82 40.61
CA GLY A 143 -7.26 31.25 40.92
C GLY A 143 -6.62 32.12 39.83
N LYS A 144 -6.81 31.80 38.54
CA LYS A 144 -6.36 32.65 37.42
C LYS A 144 -7.07 34.02 37.49
N THR A 145 -6.29 35.09 37.49
CA THR A 145 -6.78 36.48 37.37
C THR A 145 -6.44 37.04 36.00
N TYR A 146 -7.31 37.89 35.45
CA TYR A 146 -7.06 38.56 34.17
C TYR A 146 -6.63 40.00 34.40
N ASP A 147 -5.49 40.39 33.83
CA ASP A 147 -4.94 41.74 33.94
C ASP A 147 -5.64 42.75 33.01
N SER A 148 -6.35 42.26 31.99
CA SER A 148 -7.13 43.11 31.08
C SER A 148 -8.47 42.46 30.71
N VAL A 149 -9.50 43.30 30.56
CA VAL A 149 -10.82 42.90 30.09
C VAL A 149 -10.74 42.35 28.67
N GLU A 150 -9.84 42.87 27.84
CA GLU A 150 -9.65 42.45 26.44
C GLU A 150 -9.13 41.00 26.34
N THR A 151 -8.13 40.61 27.14
CA THR A 151 -7.65 39.22 27.17
C THR A 151 -8.73 38.25 27.65
N PHE A 152 -9.55 38.65 28.63
CA PHE A 152 -10.68 37.84 29.08
C PHE A 152 -11.76 37.69 28.00
N GLN A 153 -12.15 38.79 27.35
CA GLN A 153 -13.13 38.78 26.26
C GLN A 153 -12.68 37.86 25.11
N ASN A 154 -11.40 37.93 24.74
CA ASN A 154 -10.82 37.07 23.72
C ASN A 154 -10.83 35.59 24.14
N ASP A 155 -10.36 35.26 25.35
CA ASP A 155 -10.36 33.88 25.86
C ASP A 155 -11.77 33.29 25.95
N LEU A 156 -12.73 34.06 26.48
CA LEU A 156 -14.12 33.62 26.62
C LEU A 156 -14.80 33.44 25.26
N THR A 157 -14.63 34.40 24.35
CA THR A 157 -15.20 34.33 23.00
C THR A 157 -14.64 33.14 22.24
N ASN A 158 -13.33 32.89 22.34
CA ASN A 158 -12.70 31.71 21.75
C ASN A 158 -13.28 30.41 22.34
N LYS A 159 -13.50 30.35 23.66
CA LYS A 159 -14.07 29.15 24.28
C LYS A 159 -15.54 28.94 23.98
N VAL A 160 -16.33 30.00 23.88
CA VAL A 160 -17.71 29.91 23.39
C VAL A 160 -17.74 29.41 21.95
N ASN A 161 -16.85 29.92 21.09
CA ASN A 161 -16.72 29.43 19.72
C ASN A 161 -16.30 27.94 19.67
N ASP A 162 -15.34 27.52 20.49
CA ASP A 162 -14.93 26.12 20.62
C ASP A 162 -16.10 25.23 21.08
N ALA A 163 -16.84 25.66 22.10
CA ALA A 163 -17.98 24.95 22.65
C ALA A 163 -19.10 24.79 21.60
N ASN A 164 -19.45 25.88 20.93
CA ASN A 164 -20.44 25.87 19.84
C ASN A 164 -20.00 24.99 18.67
N ARG A 165 -18.71 25.03 18.31
CA ARG A 165 -18.13 24.18 17.27
C ARG A 165 -18.17 22.70 17.66
N ASN A 166 -17.94 22.37 18.93
CA ASN A 166 -18.02 21.00 19.43
C ASN A 166 -19.43 20.41 19.35
N LEU A 167 -20.48 21.22 19.53
CA LEU A 167 -21.87 20.79 19.35
C LEU A 167 -22.16 20.38 17.89
N ALA A 168 -21.49 21.00 16.93
CA ALA A 168 -21.66 20.72 15.50
C ALA A 168 -20.74 19.60 14.98
N LYS A 169 -19.85 19.05 15.81
CA LYS A 169 -18.77 18.14 15.40
C LYS A 169 -19.25 16.89 14.67
N GLU A 170 -20.43 16.37 15.05
CA GLU A 170 -21.04 15.19 14.40
C GLU A 170 -21.44 15.42 12.93
N PHE A 171 -21.60 16.68 12.52
CA PHE A 171 -21.96 17.05 11.16
C PHE A 171 -20.76 17.45 10.30
N PHE A 172 -19.55 17.50 10.87
CA PHE A 172 -18.40 17.99 10.13
C PHE A 172 -17.98 17.05 9.01
N LEU A 173 -17.58 17.69 7.92
CA LEU A 173 -16.97 17.07 6.76
C LEU A 173 -15.48 17.42 6.75
N TYR A 174 -14.64 16.43 6.55
CA TYR A 174 -13.19 16.61 6.50
C TYR A 174 -12.72 16.54 5.06
N ASP A 175 -12.02 17.57 4.61
CA ASP A 175 -11.39 17.60 3.30
C ASP A 175 -10.19 16.64 3.24
N ASN A 176 -10.45 15.39 2.88
CA ASN A 176 -9.44 14.35 2.73
C ASN A 176 -9.58 13.63 1.38
N LYS A 177 -8.56 12.86 0.99
CA LYS A 177 -8.53 12.19 -0.31
C LYS A 177 -9.71 11.25 -0.59
N TYR A 178 -10.30 10.64 0.45
CA TYR A 178 -11.44 9.74 0.32
C TYR A 178 -12.72 10.55 0.08
N SER A 179 -13.00 11.56 0.90
CA SER A 179 -14.15 12.46 0.71
C SER A 179 -14.15 13.14 -0.66
N ARG A 180 -12.97 13.56 -1.15
CA ARG A 180 -12.80 14.11 -2.50
C ARG A 180 -13.09 13.07 -3.58
N PHE A 181 -12.69 11.81 -3.35
CA PHE A 181 -12.97 10.72 -4.29
C PHE A 181 -14.46 10.41 -4.36
N ASP A 182 -15.12 10.25 -3.22
CA ASP A 182 -16.54 9.88 -3.14
C ASP A 182 -17.42 10.93 -3.83
N ILE A 183 -17.22 12.21 -3.51
CA ILE A 183 -17.99 13.30 -4.13
C ILE A 183 -17.71 13.45 -5.62
N THR A 184 -16.46 13.25 -6.05
CA THR A 184 -16.11 13.33 -7.49
C THR A 184 -16.69 12.15 -8.26
N LYS A 185 -16.77 10.97 -7.63
CA LYS A 185 -17.37 9.79 -8.24
C LYS A 185 -18.88 9.95 -8.40
N ALA A 186 -19.58 10.40 -7.36
CA ALA A 186 -21.01 10.68 -7.43
C ALA A 186 -21.33 11.80 -8.45
N ALA A 187 -20.46 12.80 -8.57
CA ALA A 187 -20.62 13.91 -9.52
C ALA A 187 -20.19 13.56 -10.97
N SER A 188 -19.67 12.36 -11.23
CA SER A 188 -19.14 12.00 -12.54
C SER A 188 -20.23 11.62 -13.55
N SER A 189 -20.10 12.11 -14.77
CA SER A 189 -21.05 11.89 -15.89
C SER A 189 -20.33 11.84 -17.24
N GLY A 190 -21.05 11.49 -18.30
CA GLY A 190 -20.56 11.43 -19.67
C GLY A 190 -20.20 10.03 -20.15
N ILE A 191 -19.46 9.97 -21.27
CA ILE A 191 -19.32 8.75 -22.09
C ILE A 191 -18.80 7.52 -21.33
N ILE A 192 -17.90 7.70 -20.36
CA ILE A 192 -17.34 6.61 -19.55
C ILE A 192 -18.39 6.03 -18.61
N VAL A 193 -19.11 6.89 -17.88
CA VAL A 193 -20.10 6.49 -16.87
C VAL A 193 -21.34 5.89 -17.53
N GLU A 194 -21.69 6.35 -18.72
CA GLU A 194 -22.81 5.82 -19.52
C GLU A 194 -22.46 4.48 -20.20
N ASN A 195 -21.19 4.27 -20.57
CA ASN A 195 -20.75 3.10 -21.35
C ASN A 195 -19.68 2.25 -20.63
N LYS A 196 -19.85 2.04 -19.31
CA LYS A 196 -18.85 1.35 -18.46
C LYS A 196 -18.39 0.01 -19.04
N GLY A 197 -19.32 -0.83 -19.50
CA GLY A 197 -19.01 -2.14 -20.09
C GLY A 197 -18.19 -2.07 -21.39
N LEU A 198 -18.46 -1.09 -22.25
CA LEU A 198 -17.69 -0.87 -23.47
C LEU A 198 -16.25 -0.49 -23.14
N PHE A 199 -16.06 0.49 -22.24
CA PHE A 199 -14.72 0.91 -21.84
C PHE A 199 -13.96 -0.16 -21.06
N LEU A 200 -14.67 -1.01 -20.30
CA LEU A 200 -14.07 -2.20 -19.67
C LEU A 200 -13.51 -3.15 -20.75
N PHE A 201 -14.29 -3.44 -21.79
CA PHE A 201 -13.83 -4.28 -22.90
C PHE A 201 -12.69 -3.62 -23.69
N LEU A 202 -12.79 -2.33 -24.01
CA LEU A 202 -11.77 -1.63 -24.82
C LEU A 202 -10.44 -1.45 -24.08
N THR A 203 -10.46 -1.31 -22.76
CA THR A 203 -9.23 -1.12 -21.95
C THR A 203 -8.68 -2.45 -21.44
N PHE A 204 -9.44 -3.22 -20.66
CA PHE A 204 -9.00 -4.50 -20.10
C PHE A 204 -9.14 -5.64 -21.10
N GLY A 205 -10.30 -5.77 -21.77
CA GLY A 205 -10.57 -6.87 -22.71
C GLY A 205 -9.59 -6.92 -23.88
N LEU A 206 -9.49 -5.84 -24.65
CA LEU A 206 -8.52 -5.72 -25.75
C LEU A 206 -7.08 -5.77 -25.25
N GLY A 207 -6.78 -5.22 -24.06
CA GLY A 207 -5.46 -5.31 -23.46
C GLY A 207 -5.04 -6.76 -23.17
N ILE A 208 -5.95 -7.56 -22.64
CA ILE A 208 -5.74 -9.00 -22.41
C ILE A 208 -5.57 -9.71 -23.76
N ILE A 209 -6.49 -9.53 -24.71
CA ILE A 209 -6.46 -10.19 -26.01
C ILE A 209 -5.15 -9.84 -26.75
N GLY A 210 -4.79 -8.56 -26.85
CA GLY A 210 -3.57 -8.10 -27.49
C GLY A 210 -2.31 -8.68 -26.84
N SER A 211 -2.26 -8.69 -25.51
CA SER A 211 -1.16 -9.31 -24.76
C SER A 211 -1.05 -10.81 -25.02
N LEU A 212 -2.17 -11.54 -25.01
CA LEU A 212 -2.19 -12.98 -25.27
C LEU A 212 -1.78 -13.31 -26.70
N MET A 213 -2.24 -12.53 -27.69
CA MET A 213 -1.79 -12.65 -29.08
C MET A 213 -0.27 -12.47 -29.17
N PHE A 214 0.31 -11.50 -28.45
CA PHE A 214 1.75 -11.30 -28.42
C PHE A 214 2.52 -12.44 -27.73
N ILE A 215 1.98 -12.95 -26.61
CA ILE A 215 2.63 -13.93 -25.74
C ILE A 215 2.53 -15.35 -26.33
N ILE A 216 1.33 -15.80 -26.69
CA ILE A 216 1.04 -17.16 -27.15
C ILE A 216 1.72 -17.45 -28.48
N THR A 217 1.81 -16.47 -29.39
CA THR A 217 2.57 -16.63 -30.64
C THR A 217 4.05 -16.96 -30.40
N GLY A 218 4.58 -16.66 -29.20
CA GLY A 218 5.91 -17.06 -28.76
C GLY A 218 6.13 -18.58 -28.72
N LEU A 219 5.09 -19.38 -28.47
CA LEU A 219 5.16 -20.86 -28.53
C LEU A 219 5.55 -21.34 -29.92
N PHE A 220 4.90 -20.76 -30.93
CA PHE A 220 5.08 -21.16 -32.33
C PHE A 220 6.34 -20.56 -32.96
N LEU A 221 6.73 -19.35 -32.55
CA LEU A 221 7.93 -18.69 -33.07
C LEU A 221 9.23 -19.18 -32.41
N LYS A 222 9.15 -19.74 -31.20
CA LYS A 222 10.31 -20.29 -30.46
C LYS A 222 9.97 -21.69 -29.94
N PRO A 223 9.85 -22.69 -30.84
CA PRO A 223 9.31 -24.01 -30.50
C PRO A 223 10.19 -24.77 -29.50
N ILE A 224 11.53 -24.63 -29.61
CA ILE A 224 12.46 -25.30 -28.70
C ILE A 224 12.32 -24.73 -27.27
N PRO A 225 11.96 -25.57 -26.27
CA PRO A 225 11.93 -25.19 -24.86
C PRO A 225 13.28 -24.70 -24.36
N GLY A 226 13.27 -23.72 -23.46
CA GLY A 226 14.49 -23.23 -22.82
C GLY A 226 14.41 -21.74 -22.48
N ILE A 227 15.25 -21.32 -21.52
CA ILE A 227 15.34 -19.92 -21.11
C ILE A 227 16.18 -19.15 -22.13
N LYS A 228 15.51 -18.44 -23.04
CA LYS A 228 16.15 -17.67 -24.11
C LYS A 228 16.17 -16.18 -23.75
N ASN A 229 17.33 -15.68 -23.34
CA ASN A 229 17.50 -14.29 -22.91
C ASN A 229 18.38 -13.44 -23.86
N ASN A 230 18.47 -13.84 -25.12
CA ASN A 230 19.35 -13.21 -26.12
C ASN A 230 18.96 -11.74 -26.35
N GLY A 231 19.95 -10.85 -26.39
CA GLY A 231 19.76 -9.43 -26.74
C GLY A 231 19.02 -8.58 -25.71
N ILE A 232 18.83 -9.06 -24.46
CA ILE A 232 18.01 -8.35 -23.47
C ILE A 232 18.56 -6.97 -23.07
N TYR A 233 19.88 -6.78 -23.09
CA TYR A 233 20.52 -5.49 -22.83
C TYR A 233 20.42 -4.52 -24.02
N LEU A 234 20.18 -5.04 -25.23
CA LEU A 234 20.11 -4.25 -26.46
C LEU A 234 18.69 -3.75 -26.74
N ASN A 235 17.67 -4.39 -26.16
CA ASN A 235 16.28 -4.02 -26.39
C ASN A 235 15.84 -2.84 -25.51
N ASN A 236 15.38 -1.76 -26.16
CA ASN A 236 14.89 -0.53 -25.52
C ASN A 236 13.77 -0.74 -24.49
N ALA A 237 13.01 -1.83 -24.59
CA ALA A 237 11.93 -2.19 -23.66
C ALA A 237 12.41 -2.91 -22.40
N THR A 238 13.62 -3.46 -22.38
CA THR A 238 14.16 -4.23 -21.25
C THR A 238 15.47 -3.67 -20.69
N ASN A 239 16.08 -2.72 -21.39
CA ASN A 239 17.14 -1.89 -20.87
C ASN A 239 16.56 -0.55 -20.38
N ARG A 240 17.44 0.35 -19.92
CA ARG A 240 17.08 1.71 -19.47
C ARG A 240 16.85 2.69 -20.63
N GLY A 241 16.40 2.19 -21.79
CA GLY A 241 16.10 2.97 -22.98
C GLY A 241 14.74 3.65 -22.91
N TRP A 242 14.36 4.36 -23.98
CA TRP A 242 13.18 5.24 -23.99
C TRP A 242 11.86 4.51 -23.65
N VAL A 243 11.68 3.26 -24.12
CA VAL A 243 10.47 2.48 -23.78
C VAL A 243 10.45 2.15 -22.29
N GLY A 244 11.59 1.74 -21.72
CA GLY A 244 11.72 1.51 -20.28
C GLY A 244 11.43 2.78 -19.45
N ILE A 245 11.85 3.95 -19.91
CA ILE A 245 11.56 5.25 -19.27
C ILE A 245 10.08 5.61 -19.35
N VAL A 246 9.42 5.37 -20.49
CA VAL A 246 7.97 5.58 -20.61
C VAL A 246 7.20 4.66 -19.67
N VAL A 247 7.57 3.37 -19.58
CA VAL A 247 6.95 2.42 -18.63
C VAL A 247 7.19 2.84 -17.19
N PHE A 248 8.41 3.30 -16.86
CA PHE A 248 8.74 3.85 -15.55
C PHE A 248 7.83 5.04 -15.20
N GLY A 249 7.71 6.01 -16.11
CA GLY A 249 6.84 7.18 -15.92
C GLY A 249 5.38 6.79 -15.74
N PHE A 250 4.87 5.87 -16.57
CA PHE A 250 3.50 5.35 -16.46
C PHE A 250 3.23 4.71 -15.09
N LEU A 251 4.10 3.81 -14.63
CA LEU A 251 3.93 3.15 -13.33
C LEU A 251 4.01 4.15 -12.18
N VAL A 252 4.97 5.07 -12.20
CA VAL A 252 5.11 6.12 -11.15
C VAL A 252 3.86 6.99 -11.10
N ILE A 253 3.38 7.49 -12.26
CA ILE A 253 2.16 8.32 -12.33
C ILE A 253 0.96 7.54 -11.82
N PHE A 254 0.80 6.27 -12.25
CA PHE A 254 -0.29 5.42 -11.78
C PHE A 254 -0.34 5.32 -10.25
N TYR A 255 0.79 5.04 -9.59
CA TYR A 255 0.83 4.95 -8.13
C TYR A 255 0.67 6.30 -7.43
N VAL A 256 1.20 7.39 -8.01
CA VAL A 256 1.01 8.73 -7.47
C VAL A 256 -0.48 9.09 -7.48
N LEU A 257 -1.18 8.84 -8.58
CA LEU A 257 -2.61 9.07 -8.68
C LEU A 257 -3.39 8.16 -7.72
N LEU A 258 -3.04 6.87 -7.65
CA LEU A 258 -3.69 5.90 -6.76
C LEU A 258 -3.63 6.31 -5.28
N TYR A 259 -2.46 6.72 -4.79
CA TYR A 259 -2.24 6.99 -3.36
C TYR A 259 -2.58 8.42 -2.92
N PHE A 260 -2.33 9.42 -3.78
CA PHE A 260 -2.40 10.85 -3.43
C PHE A 260 -3.57 11.58 -4.08
N HIS A 261 -3.99 11.16 -5.27
CA HIS A 261 -5.04 11.85 -6.03
C HIS A 261 -6.11 10.87 -6.56
N PRO A 262 -6.76 10.06 -5.68
CA PRO A 262 -7.75 9.08 -6.10
C PRO A 262 -8.94 9.72 -6.83
N TYR A 263 -9.30 10.96 -6.50
CA TYR A 263 -10.37 11.71 -7.19
C TYR A 263 -10.11 11.91 -8.70
N VAL A 264 -8.86 11.87 -9.15
CA VAL A 264 -8.51 12.00 -10.58
C VAL A 264 -8.79 10.70 -11.35
N ILE A 265 -8.73 9.55 -10.67
CA ILE A 265 -8.89 8.22 -11.29
C ILE A 265 -10.32 7.68 -11.18
N VAL A 266 -11.30 8.54 -10.88
CA VAL A 266 -12.72 8.18 -10.82
C VAL A 266 -13.19 7.50 -12.11
N ASN A 267 -12.72 7.94 -13.27
CA ASN A 267 -13.08 7.28 -14.53
C ASN A 267 -12.55 5.84 -14.58
N TRP A 268 -11.35 5.57 -14.05
CA TRP A 268 -10.82 4.20 -13.96
C TRP A 268 -11.64 3.33 -13.02
N THR A 269 -12.11 3.88 -11.89
CA THR A 269 -12.96 3.13 -10.96
C THR A 269 -14.34 2.88 -11.56
N SER A 270 -14.92 3.85 -12.26
CA SER A 270 -16.20 3.69 -12.98
C SER A 270 -16.15 2.63 -14.08
N ILE A 271 -15.03 2.49 -14.80
CA ILE A 271 -14.85 1.45 -15.83
C ILE A 271 -14.98 0.04 -15.25
N VAL A 272 -14.55 -0.16 -13.99
CA VAL A 272 -14.52 -1.48 -13.35
C VAL A 272 -15.72 -1.73 -12.42
N ASP A 273 -16.65 -0.77 -12.28
CA ASP A 273 -17.91 -0.97 -11.55
C ASP A 273 -18.67 -2.21 -12.03
N PRO A 274 -18.77 -2.54 -13.34
CA PRO A 274 -19.46 -3.76 -13.78
C PRO A 274 -18.82 -5.05 -13.23
N VAL A 275 -17.50 -5.04 -12.96
CA VAL A 275 -16.81 -6.17 -12.33
C VAL A 275 -17.08 -6.19 -10.82
N LYS A 276 -17.12 -5.03 -10.16
CA LYS A 276 -17.49 -4.92 -8.74
C LYS A 276 -18.95 -5.36 -8.51
N ALA A 277 -19.83 -5.08 -9.47
CA ALA A 277 -21.24 -5.45 -9.44
C ALA A 277 -21.48 -6.97 -9.40
N LEU A 278 -20.48 -7.79 -9.76
CA LEU A 278 -20.54 -9.25 -9.63
C LEU A 278 -20.47 -9.72 -8.17
N PHE A 279 -19.96 -8.89 -7.27
CA PHE A 279 -19.83 -9.20 -5.84
C PHE A 279 -20.91 -8.51 -5.01
N ILE A 280 -21.19 -7.24 -5.31
CA ILE A 280 -22.17 -6.43 -4.57
C ILE A 280 -23.07 -5.76 -5.60
N GLU A 281 -24.38 -6.00 -5.53
CA GLU A 281 -25.35 -5.38 -6.43
C GLU A 281 -25.24 -3.85 -6.35
N ASN A 282 -25.10 -3.18 -7.49
CA ASN A 282 -24.83 -1.73 -7.61
C ASN A 282 -23.56 -1.25 -6.85
N GLY A 283 -22.61 -2.15 -6.58
CA GLY A 283 -21.38 -1.85 -5.88
C GLY A 283 -20.49 -0.85 -6.64
N SER A 284 -20.10 0.21 -5.95
CA SER A 284 -19.15 1.22 -6.47
C SER A 284 -17.71 0.77 -6.23
N ALA A 285 -16.90 0.66 -7.30
CA ALA A 285 -15.50 0.29 -7.17
C ALA A 285 -14.65 1.41 -6.55
N SER A 286 -13.73 1.05 -5.64
CA SER A 286 -12.73 1.96 -5.08
C SER A 286 -11.43 1.95 -5.90
N GLN A 287 -10.51 2.88 -5.60
CA GLN A 287 -9.16 2.84 -6.17
C GLN A 287 -8.43 1.52 -5.88
N TRP A 288 -8.68 0.91 -4.70
CA TRP A 288 -8.06 -0.36 -4.32
C TRP A 288 -8.62 -1.53 -5.13
N PHE A 289 -9.90 -1.46 -5.53
CA PHE A 289 -10.50 -2.45 -6.43
C PHE A 289 -9.87 -2.39 -7.82
N VAL A 290 -9.69 -1.19 -8.40
CA VAL A 290 -8.96 -1.02 -9.68
C VAL A 290 -7.55 -1.57 -9.56
N TYR A 291 -6.84 -1.22 -8.48
CA TYR A 291 -5.50 -1.72 -8.22
C TYR A 291 -5.49 -3.25 -8.16
N GLY A 292 -6.34 -3.88 -7.34
CA GLY A 292 -6.43 -5.34 -7.19
C GLY A 292 -6.79 -6.06 -8.49
N LEU A 293 -7.73 -5.51 -9.27
CA LEU A 293 -8.13 -6.07 -10.56
C LEU A 293 -6.98 -5.96 -11.58
N LEU A 294 -6.38 -4.77 -11.72
CA LEU A 294 -5.25 -4.57 -12.64
C LEU A 294 -4.06 -5.46 -12.27
N TYR A 295 -3.78 -5.61 -10.97
CA TYR A 295 -2.75 -6.48 -10.45
C TYR A 295 -3.00 -7.94 -10.85
N THR A 296 -4.23 -8.42 -10.65
CA THR A 296 -4.63 -9.80 -10.92
C THR A 296 -4.63 -10.09 -12.42
N VAL A 297 -5.14 -9.17 -13.25
CA VAL A 297 -5.11 -9.27 -14.72
C VAL A 297 -3.65 -9.30 -15.22
N SER A 298 -2.81 -8.38 -14.75
CA SER A 298 -1.40 -8.29 -15.15
C SER A 298 -0.64 -9.56 -14.78
N MET A 299 -0.82 -10.06 -13.55
CA MET A 299 -0.21 -11.31 -13.11
C MET A 299 -0.70 -12.51 -13.92
N THR A 300 -1.99 -12.61 -14.22
CA THR A 300 -2.56 -13.73 -14.98
C THR A 300 -2.01 -13.78 -16.41
N VAL A 301 -2.03 -12.64 -17.11
CA VAL A 301 -1.49 -12.53 -18.47
C VAL A 301 0.00 -12.82 -18.50
N MET A 302 0.77 -12.26 -17.56
CA MET A 302 2.23 -12.45 -17.52
C MET A 302 2.65 -13.81 -16.96
N ALA A 303 1.79 -14.48 -16.19
CA ALA A 303 2.00 -15.88 -15.79
C ALA A 303 1.97 -16.82 -17.00
N ILE A 304 1.11 -16.57 -18.00
CA ILE A 304 1.10 -17.33 -19.26
C ILE A 304 2.46 -17.21 -19.97
N ARG A 305 3.04 -16.01 -20.01
CA ARG A 305 4.40 -15.81 -20.52
C ARG A 305 5.43 -16.61 -19.71
N MET A 306 5.31 -16.68 -18.39
CA MET A 306 6.18 -17.47 -17.53
C MET A 306 6.04 -18.97 -17.80
N PHE A 307 4.81 -19.49 -17.93
CA PHE A 307 4.57 -20.89 -18.28
C PHE A 307 5.21 -21.25 -19.61
N ILE A 308 5.08 -20.38 -20.63
CA ILE A 308 5.72 -20.59 -21.93
C ILE A 308 7.26 -20.56 -21.80
N LYS A 309 7.82 -19.57 -21.11
CA LYS A 309 9.28 -19.37 -20.97
C LYS A 309 9.94 -20.52 -20.20
N TYR A 310 9.32 -21.00 -19.13
CA TYR A 310 9.88 -21.99 -18.22
C TYR A 310 9.25 -23.40 -18.35
N ARG A 311 8.56 -23.70 -19.46
CA ARG A 311 7.90 -25.00 -19.73
C ARG A 311 8.75 -26.27 -19.58
N HIS A 312 10.07 -26.13 -19.56
CA HIS A 312 11.02 -27.24 -19.36
C HIS A 312 11.37 -27.45 -17.87
N ASN A 313 10.90 -26.58 -16.97
CA ASN A 313 11.27 -26.58 -15.55
C ASN A 313 10.02 -26.66 -14.67
N GLN A 314 9.72 -27.87 -14.17
CA GLN A 314 8.54 -28.14 -13.34
C GLN A 314 8.48 -27.27 -12.09
N TYR A 315 9.62 -27.00 -11.44
CA TYR A 315 9.67 -26.15 -10.26
C TYR A 315 9.13 -24.75 -10.56
N GLN A 316 9.50 -24.17 -11.70
CA GLN A 316 9.04 -22.83 -12.09
C GLN A 316 7.57 -22.81 -12.50
N ILE A 317 7.08 -23.88 -13.13
CA ILE A 317 5.66 -24.02 -13.49
C ILE A 317 4.79 -24.08 -12.23
N VAL A 318 5.08 -25.01 -11.32
CA VAL A 318 4.30 -25.18 -10.08
C VAL A 318 4.36 -23.91 -9.24
N ARG A 319 5.55 -23.32 -9.07
CA ARG A 319 5.71 -22.07 -8.32
C ARG A 319 4.85 -20.93 -8.88
N THR A 320 4.86 -20.75 -10.20
CA THR A 320 4.07 -19.70 -10.87
C THR A 320 2.57 -19.95 -10.70
N ALA A 321 2.13 -21.21 -10.83
CA ALA A 321 0.73 -21.58 -10.63
C ALA A 321 0.26 -21.32 -9.19
N VAL A 322 1.08 -21.69 -8.19
CA VAL A 322 0.75 -21.48 -6.78
C VAL A 322 0.66 -20.00 -6.45
N VAL A 323 1.66 -19.20 -6.81
CA VAL A 323 1.63 -17.75 -6.49
C VAL A 323 0.47 -17.03 -7.21
N LEU A 324 0.11 -17.47 -8.42
CA LEU A 324 -1.06 -16.95 -9.12
C LEU A 324 -2.37 -17.33 -8.41
N ALA A 325 -2.49 -18.58 -7.96
CA ALA A 325 -3.64 -19.03 -7.18
C ALA A 325 -3.79 -18.23 -5.87
N PHE A 326 -2.69 -17.97 -5.16
CA PHE A 326 -2.72 -17.11 -3.97
C PHE A 326 -3.17 -15.68 -4.27
N GLN A 327 -2.75 -15.11 -5.40
CA GLN A 327 -3.20 -13.78 -5.82
C GLN A 327 -4.70 -13.76 -6.11
N ILE A 328 -5.19 -14.69 -6.93
CA ILE A 328 -6.61 -14.72 -7.36
C ILE A 328 -7.51 -15.03 -6.15
N ILE A 329 -7.20 -16.09 -5.40
CA ILE A 329 -8.08 -16.60 -4.35
C ILE A 329 -7.99 -15.73 -3.10
N PHE A 330 -6.80 -15.55 -2.53
CA PHE A 330 -6.65 -14.92 -1.22
C PHE A 330 -6.55 -13.41 -1.27
N ALA A 331 -5.86 -12.85 -2.27
CA ALA A 331 -5.62 -11.40 -2.34
C ALA A 331 -6.73 -10.63 -3.06
N PHE A 332 -7.52 -11.30 -3.91
CA PHE A 332 -8.60 -10.66 -4.68
C PHE A 332 -9.97 -11.22 -4.29
N LEU A 333 -10.29 -12.47 -4.61
CA LEU A 333 -11.62 -13.03 -4.40
C LEU A 333 -12.05 -13.04 -2.94
N LEU A 334 -11.20 -13.52 -2.02
CA LEU A 334 -11.53 -13.61 -0.61
C LEU A 334 -11.79 -12.22 0.01
N VAL A 335 -10.98 -11.22 -0.34
CA VAL A 335 -11.13 -9.85 0.15
C VAL A 335 -12.45 -9.24 -0.31
N GLU A 336 -12.91 -9.57 -1.52
CA GLU A 336 -14.16 -9.05 -2.07
C GLU A 336 -15.40 -9.86 -1.61
N ILE A 337 -15.24 -11.15 -1.30
CA ILE A 337 -16.33 -12.03 -0.87
C ILE A 337 -16.63 -11.90 0.63
N LEU A 338 -15.62 -11.73 1.50
CA LEU A 338 -15.83 -11.66 2.95
C LEU A 338 -16.82 -10.57 3.38
N PRO A 339 -16.79 -9.35 2.82
CA PRO A 339 -17.76 -8.31 3.15
C PRO A 339 -19.22 -8.66 2.82
N LEU A 340 -19.49 -9.64 1.94
CA LEU A 340 -20.87 -10.11 1.68
C LEU A 340 -21.47 -10.84 2.89
N PHE A 341 -20.63 -11.31 3.82
CA PHE A 341 -21.05 -12.03 5.02
C PHE A 341 -20.91 -11.18 6.29
N ASP A 342 -20.87 -9.84 6.15
CA ASP A 342 -20.60 -8.90 7.24
C ASP A 342 -19.26 -9.14 7.96
N LEU A 343 -18.29 -9.73 7.25
CA LEU A 343 -16.94 -9.99 7.75
C LEU A 343 -15.95 -8.98 7.20
N PRO A 344 -14.88 -8.64 7.96
CA PRO A 344 -13.85 -7.76 7.47
C PRO A 344 -13.16 -8.39 6.25
N GLY A 345 -12.99 -7.61 5.18
CA GLY A 345 -12.26 -8.03 3.98
C GLY A 345 -10.77 -8.15 4.28
N VAL A 346 -10.29 -9.38 4.48
CA VAL A 346 -8.93 -9.63 4.95
C VAL A 346 -8.21 -10.64 4.08
N ASP A 347 -6.97 -10.31 3.78
CA ASP A 347 -6.03 -11.17 3.10
C ASP A 347 -5.30 -12.05 4.12
N LEU A 348 -5.77 -13.29 4.30
CA LEU A 348 -5.28 -14.23 5.31
C LEU A 348 -3.80 -14.62 5.18
N LYS A 349 -3.14 -14.28 4.07
CA LYS A 349 -1.68 -14.48 3.91
C LYS A 349 -0.86 -13.24 4.25
N ASN A 350 -1.46 -12.08 4.54
CA ASN A 350 -0.69 -10.91 4.95
C ASN A 350 -0.22 -11.07 6.39
N ALA A 351 1.09 -11.02 6.58
CA ALA A 351 1.73 -11.22 7.87
C ALA A 351 2.40 -9.93 8.34
N TRP A 352 2.44 -9.72 9.65
CA TRP A 352 3.29 -8.73 10.27
C TRP A 352 4.78 -9.10 10.05
N PRO A 353 5.70 -8.13 9.84
CA PRO A 353 5.54 -6.67 9.88
C PRO A 353 5.17 -6.00 8.54
N LEU A 354 4.70 -6.77 7.53
CA LEU A 354 4.27 -6.17 6.26
C LEU A 354 2.93 -5.45 6.41
N ASP A 355 1.97 -6.07 7.10
CA ASP A 355 0.71 -5.44 7.47
C ASP A 355 0.90 -4.57 8.73
N TYR A 356 1.12 -3.29 8.50
CA TYR A 356 1.36 -2.31 9.55
C TYR A 356 0.07 -1.75 10.18
N ASN A 357 -1.08 -1.99 9.55
CA ASN A 357 -2.39 -1.64 10.10
C ASN A 357 -2.99 -2.76 10.96
N PHE A 358 -2.28 -3.88 11.11
CA PHE A 358 -2.78 -5.04 11.85
C PHE A 358 -3.20 -4.71 13.30
N LEU A 359 -2.45 -3.84 14.00
CA LEU A 359 -2.73 -3.46 15.40
C LEU A 359 -3.34 -2.07 15.56
N THR A 360 -3.78 -1.39 14.50
CA THR A 360 -4.46 -0.10 14.65
C THR A 360 -5.82 -0.29 15.31
N ASP A 361 -6.23 0.69 16.10
CA ASP A 361 -7.46 0.70 16.90
C ASP A 361 -8.70 0.37 16.07
N TRP A 362 -8.88 1.02 14.92
CA TRP A 362 -10.02 0.78 14.03
C TRP A 362 -10.06 -0.66 13.49
N ASN A 363 -8.90 -1.21 13.11
CA ASN A 363 -8.81 -2.56 12.54
C ASN A 363 -9.08 -3.63 13.60
N VAL A 364 -8.51 -3.46 14.80
CA VAL A 364 -8.75 -4.36 15.92
C VAL A 364 -10.22 -4.31 16.35
N LYS A 365 -10.83 -3.13 16.44
CA LYS A 365 -12.27 -3.00 16.71
C LYS A 365 -13.12 -3.74 15.67
N ASN A 366 -12.84 -3.54 14.38
CA ASN A 366 -13.52 -4.26 13.30
C ASN A 366 -13.47 -5.79 13.48
N TYR A 367 -12.32 -6.34 13.88
CA TYR A 367 -12.21 -7.78 14.15
C TYR A 367 -12.99 -8.25 15.37
N LEU A 368 -12.97 -7.46 16.45
CA LEU A 368 -13.63 -7.82 17.70
C LEU A 368 -15.16 -7.72 17.58
N GLU A 369 -15.65 -6.76 16.80
CA GLU A 369 -17.07 -6.51 16.52
C GLU A 369 -17.65 -7.54 15.53
N ALA A 370 -16.85 -8.06 14.59
CA ALA A 370 -17.26 -9.08 13.61
C ALA A 370 -17.41 -10.52 14.17
N GLY A 371 -17.71 -10.65 15.47
CA GLY A 371 -18.04 -11.93 16.11
C GLY A 371 -16.90 -12.94 16.21
N HIS A 372 -17.23 -14.24 16.27
CA HIS A 372 -16.24 -15.31 16.47
C HIS A 372 -15.24 -15.44 15.32
N LEU A 373 -15.71 -15.26 14.09
CA LEU A 373 -14.86 -15.38 12.90
C LEU A 373 -13.89 -14.20 12.77
N GLY A 374 -14.34 -12.97 13.08
CA GLY A 374 -13.45 -11.81 13.16
C GLY A 374 -12.33 -11.99 14.20
N LYS A 375 -12.68 -12.49 15.40
CA LYS A 375 -11.69 -12.84 16.43
C LYS A 375 -10.72 -13.91 15.95
N PHE A 376 -11.20 -14.96 15.29
CA PHE A 376 -10.33 -15.99 14.71
C PHE A 376 -9.33 -15.39 13.72
N MET A 377 -9.77 -14.48 12.84
CA MET A 377 -8.90 -13.84 11.84
C MET A 377 -7.82 -12.96 12.49
N PHE A 378 -8.15 -12.26 13.58
CA PHE A 378 -7.18 -11.52 14.36
C PHE A 378 -6.13 -12.44 14.99
N PHE A 379 -6.55 -13.50 15.69
CA PHE A 379 -5.62 -14.47 16.28
C PHE A 379 -4.79 -15.22 15.22
N TRP A 380 -5.40 -15.52 14.07
CA TRP A 380 -4.70 -16.09 12.92
C TRP A 380 -3.55 -15.18 12.45
N GLY A 381 -3.76 -13.87 12.36
CA GLY A 381 -2.70 -12.92 12.00
C GLY A 381 -1.50 -12.95 12.96
N ILE A 382 -1.76 -13.08 14.27
CA ILE A 382 -0.72 -13.21 15.30
C ILE A 382 0.03 -14.53 15.15
N ILE A 383 -0.69 -15.66 15.06
CA ILE A 383 -0.11 -17.00 14.90
C ILE A 383 0.70 -17.08 13.61
N LEU A 384 0.16 -16.56 12.52
CA LEU A 384 0.84 -16.49 11.22
C LEU A 384 2.19 -15.78 11.37
N SER A 385 2.21 -14.62 12.01
CA SER A 385 3.38 -13.75 12.05
C SER A 385 4.47 -14.22 13.03
N LEU A 386 4.08 -14.68 14.23
CA LEU A 386 5.02 -15.03 15.29
C LEU A 386 5.40 -16.51 15.32
N ILE A 387 4.56 -17.39 14.79
CA ILE A 387 4.78 -18.85 14.85
C ILE A 387 4.96 -19.41 13.44
N LEU A 388 3.95 -19.31 12.58
CA LEU A 388 3.96 -20.01 11.30
C LEU A 388 5.06 -19.49 10.37
N VAL A 389 5.22 -18.17 10.24
CA VAL A 389 6.27 -17.55 9.41
C VAL A 389 7.66 -18.02 9.85
N PRO A 390 8.11 -17.85 11.11
CA PRO A 390 9.44 -18.30 11.51
C PRO A 390 9.65 -19.81 11.36
N VAL A 391 8.63 -20.64 11.66
CA VAL A 391 8.70 -22.10 11.47
C VAL A 391 8.86 -22.46 9.98
N LEU A 392 8.05 -21.89 9.10
CA LEU A 392 8.14 -22.15 7.67
C LEU A 392 9.46 -21.61 7.07
N VAL A 393 9.96 -20.47 7.55
CA VAL A 393 11.29 -19.97 7.14
C VAL A 393 12.40 -20.89 7.64
N TYR A 394 12.28 -21.46 8.84
CA TYR A 394 13.24 -22.45 9.32
C TYR A 394 13.34 -23.66 8.37
N PHE A 395 12.21 -24.21 7.90
CA PHE A 395 12.23 -25.37 7.01
C PHE A 395 12.51 -25.05 5.54
N TYR A 396 11.97 -23.95 5.02
CA TYR A 396 11.94 -23.67 3.57
C TYR A 396 12.67 -22.39 3.17
N GLY A 397 13.19 -21.61 4.12
CA GLY A 397 13.75 -20.28 3.88
C GLY A 397 12.67 -19.28 3.48
N LYS A 398 13.04 -18.10 2.99
CA LYS A 398 12.11 -17.07 2.50
C LYS A 398 11.29 -17.51 1.28
N ARG A 399 11.62 -18.65 0.66
CA ARG A 399 11.02 -19.08 -0.60
C ARG A 399 9.52 -19.33 -0.46
N TRP A 400 9.07 -19.94 0.63
CA TRP A 400 7.65 -20.28 0.82
C TRP A 400 6.77 -19.03 0.76
N TYR A 401 7.23 -17.89 1.29
CA TYR A 401 6.48 -16.65 1.23
C TYR A 401 6.82 -15.85 -0.03
N CYS A 402 8.05 -15.34 -0.14
CA CYS A 402 8.44 -14.36 -1.14
C CYS A 402 8.39 -14.86 -2.60
N SER A 403 8.40 -16.18 -2.81
CA SER A 403 8.41 -16.79 -4.14
C SER A 403 7.15 -17.61 -4.45
N TRP A 404 6.36 -18.02 -3.46
CA TRP A 404 5.20 -18.92 -3.65
C TRP A 404 3.87 -18.33 -3.18
N VAL A 405 3.85 -17.38 -2.23
CA VAL A 405 2.61 -16.87 -1.61
C VAL A 405 2.44 -15.36 -1.79
N CYS A 406 3.53 -14.61 -1.69
CA CYS A 406 3.51 -13.15 -1.68
C CYS A 406 3.10 -12.56 -3.04
N GLY A 407 2.03 -11.77 -3.07
CA GLY A 407 1.58 -11.05 -4.28
C GLY A 407 2.68 -10.18 -4.88
N CYS A 408 3.37 -9.37 -4.05
CA CYS A 408 4.52 -8.55 -4.48
C CYS A 408 5.60 -9.38 -5.17
N GLY A 409 5.83 -10.61 -4.69
CA GLY A 409 6.72 -11.56 -5.32
C GLY A 409 6.17 -12.07 -6.65
N GLY A 410 4.90 -12.43 -6.70
CA GLY A 410 4.22 -12.85 -7.92
C GLY A 410 4.29 -11.81 -9.05
N LEU A 411 4.03 -10.53 -8.77
CA LEU A 411 4.14 -9.46 -9.76
C LEU A 411 5.59 -9.24 -10.22
N ALA A 412 6.54 -9.22 -9.28
CA ALA A 412 7.97 -9.12 -9.58
C ALA A 412 8.46 -10.27 -10.48
N GLU A 413 7.97 -11.48 -10.24
CA GLU A 413 8.37 -12.68 -10.96
C GLU A 413 7.72 -12.80 -12.34
N THR A 414 6.54 -12.21 -12.52
CA THR A 414 5.77 -12.25 -13.77
C THR A 414 6.01 -10.99 -14.60
N LEU A 415 5.38 -9.88 -14.25
CA LEU A 415 5.49 -8.59 -14.94
C LEU A 415 6.92 -8.05 -14.90
N GLY A 416 7.62 -8.24 -13.78
CA GLY A 416 8.99 -7.78 -13.60
C GLY A 416 10.09 -8.66 -14.23
N ASP A 417 9.81 -9.91 -14.64
CA ASP A 417 10.83 -10.83 -15.21
C ASP A 417 11.71 -10.22 -16.32
N PRO A 418 11.21 -9.36 -17.23
CA PRO A 418 12.03 -8.74 -18.26
C PRO A 418 13.15 -7.81 -17.75
N TYR A 419 13.13 -7.42 -16.46
CA TYR A 419 14.06 -6.43 -15.89
C TYR A 419 15.06 -7.02 -14.87
N ARG A 420 15.07 -8.34 -14.65
CA ARG A 420 15.95 -9.01 -13.66
C ARG A 420 17.43 -8.64 -13.78
N GLN A 421 17.90 -8.48 -15.01
CA GLN A 421 19.28 -8.15 -15.33
C GLN A 421 19.73 -6.81 -14.75
N LEU A 422 18.79 -5.88 -14.53
CA LEU A 422 19.06 -4.53 -14.06
C LEU A 422 19.33 -4.45 -12.56
N SER A 423 19.04 -5.50 -11.78
CA SER A 423 19.34 -5.55 -10.35
C SER A 423 20.85 -5.38 -10.12
N ASP A 424 21.28 -4.34 -9.41
CA ASP A 424 22.71 -4.04 -9.24
C ASP A 424 23.41 -5.06 -8.32
N LYS A 425 24.59 -5.55 -8.73
CA LYS A 425 25.40 -6.55 -8.00
C LYS A 425 26.61 -5.94 -7.28
N ARG A 426 26.84 -4.63 -7.42
CA ARG A 426 27.96 -3.91 -6.79
C ARG A 426 27.82 -3.93 -5.27
N LEU A 427 28.97 -3.88 -4.58
CA LEU A 427 29.02 -3.86 -3.11
C LEU A 427 28.30 -2.64 -2.52
N ILE A 428 28.25 -1.50 -3.22
CA ILE A 428 27.50 -0.31 -2.81
C ILE A 428 26.00 -0.63 -2.72
N ALA A 429 25.42 -1.29 -3.74
CA ALA A 429 24.01 -1.69 -3.72
C ALA A 429 23.70 -2.65 -2.56
N TRP A 430 24.63 -3.57 -2.25
CA TRP A 430 24.51 -4.45 -1.09
C TRP A 430 24.67 -3.71 0.27
N LYS A 431 25.47 -2.64 0.33
CA LYS A 431 25.51 -1.77 1.51
C LYS A 431 24.18 -1.06 1.68
N ILE A 432 23.66 -0.42 0.63
CA ILE A 432 22.36 0.28 0.65
C ILE A 432 21.25 -0.67 1.08
N GLU A 433 21.15 -1.86 0.50
CA GLU A 433 20.19 -2.91 0.87
C GLU A 433 20.12 -3.14 2.39
N ARG A 434 21.29 -3.31 3.03
CA ARG A 434 21.35 -3.52 4.49
C ARG A 434 21.02 -2.25 5.28
N TRP A 435 21.46 -1.10 4.81
CA TRP A 435 21.24 0.19 5.47
C TRP A 435 19.81 0.72 5.32
N THR A 436 19.03 0.21 4.36
CA THR A 436 17.62 0.58 4.23
C THR A 436 16.69 -0.44 4.86
N ILE A 437 16.89 -1.74 4.58
CA ILE A 437 15.87 -2.75 4.92
C ILE A 437 15.75 -3.02 6.43
N TYR A 438 16.87 -2.98 7.17
CA TYR A 438 16.86 -3.26 8.61
C TYR A 438 16.36 -2.07 9.44
N PRO A 439 16.72 -0.81 9.14
CA PRO A 439 16.07 0.33 9.79
C PRO A 439 14.56 0.37 9.55
N VAL A 440 14.08 0.03 8.34
CA VAL A 440 12.63 -0.08 8.09
C VAL A 440 11.98 -1.16 8.97
N LEU A 441 12.63 -2.32 9.14
CA LEU A 441 12.15 -3.35 10.07
C LEU A 441 12.12 -2.83 11.53
N VAL A 442 13.21 -2.20 12.00
CA VAL A 442 13.27 -1.66 13.36
C VAL A 442 12.16 -0.63 13.58
N PHE A 443 11.97 0.27 12.62
CA PHE A 443 10.90 1.26 12.69
C PHE A 443 9.51 0.60 12.69
N ALA A 444 9.29 -0.43 11.86
CA ALA A 444 8.03 -1.19 11.85
C ALA A 444 7.75 -1.84 13.21
N VAL A 445 8.77 -2.41 13.87
CA VAL A 445 8.64 -2.98 15.22
C VAL A 445 8.29 -1.90 16.25
N ILE A 446 9.01 -0.77 16.26
CA ILE A 446 8.75 0.34 17.19
C ILE A 446 7.34 0.88 17.01
N MET A 447 6.95 1.17 15.75
CA MET A 447 5.61 1.64 15.43
C MET A 447 4.54 0.64 15.87
N THR A 448 4.76 -0.66 15.66
CA THR A 448 3.83 -1.71 16.11
C THR A 448 3.65 -1.70 17.62
N ILE A 449 4.73 -1.52 18.39
CA ILE A 449 4.66 -1.43 19.86
C ILE A 449 3.86 -0.19 20.29
N ILE A 450 4.15 0.97 19.69
CA ILE A 450 3.48 2.24 19.99
C ILE A 450 1.99 2.16 19.67
N VAL A 451 1.65 1.73 18.45
CA VAL A 451 0.27 1.62 17.98
C VAL A 451 -0.47 0.53 18.76
N GLY A 452 0.14 -0.63 18.98
CA GLY A 452 -0.47 -1.72 19.76
C GLY A 452 -0.74 -1.31 21.22
N TYR A 453 0.18 -0.57 21.85
CA TYR A 453 -0.03 0.01 23.18
C TYR A 453 -1.21 0.98 23.16
N ASN A 454 -1.23 1.94 22.23
CA ASN A 454 -2.33 2.89 22.13
C ASN A 454 -3.68 2.19 21.92
N THR A 455 -3.75 1.23 20.99
CA THR A 455 -4.94 0.43 20.72
C THR A 455 -5.45 -0.30 21.96
N TYR A 456 -4.55 -0.88 22.77
CA TYR A 456 -4.93 -1.54 24.02
C TYR A 456 -5.64 -0.57 25.00
N TYR A 457 -5.16 0.66 25.15
CA TYR A 457 -5.79 1.67 26.00
C TYR A 457 -7.08 2.21 25.39
N VAL A 458 -7.14 2.42 24.08
CA VAL A 458 -8.37 2.87 23.40
C VAL A 458 -9.51 1.85 23.57
N ILE A 459 -9.19 0.56 23.63
CA ILE A 459 -10.19 -0.51 23.79
C ILE A 459 -10.57 -0.73 25.27
N ASN A 460 -9.60 -0.74 26.19
CA ASN A 460 -9.85 -1.13 27.59
C ASN A 460 -10.04 0.05 28.57
N ALA A 461 -9.55 1.24 28.24
CA ALA A 461 -9.58 2.42 29.10
C ALA A 461 -9.60 3.73 28.28
N PRO A 462 -10.71 4.01 27.56
CA PRO A 462 -10.80 5.13 26.60
C PRO A 462 -10.56 6.50 27.24
N ASP A 463 -10.97 6.71 28.50
CA ASP A 463 -10.78 7.97 29.22
C ASP A 463 -9.29 8.30 29.42
N ILE A 464 -8.46 7.26 29.68
CA ILE A 464 -7.01 7.40 29.86
C ILE A 464 -6.33 7.66 28.51
N ALA A 465 -6.79 6.99 27.44
CA ALA A 465 -6.26 7.21 26.09
C ALA A 465 -6.51 8.65 25.61
N ALA A 466 -7.70 9.18 25.88
CA ALA A 466 -8.06 10.56 25.58
C ALA A 466 -7.25 11.57 26.40
N ALA A 467 -7.04 11.31 27.70
CA ALA A 467 -6.24 12.17 28.58
C ALA A 467 -4.77 12.25 28.15
N ASN A 468 -4.20 11.15 27.67
CA ASN A 468 -2.81 11.08 27.17
C ASN A 468 -2.67 11.49 25.69
N GLN A 469 -3.70 12.07 25.06
CA GLN A 469 -3.70 12.51 23.66
C GLN A 469 -3.24 11.41 22.67
N ASN A 470 -3.45 10.14 23.01
CA ASN A 470 -2.96 8.99 22.24
C ASN A 470 -1.43 8.96 22.02
N GLU A 471 -0.69 9.51 22.98
CA GLU A 471 0.76 9.55 22.96
C GLU A 471 1.39 8.43 23.81
N PHE A 472 2.52 7.91 23.33
CA PHE A 472 3.41 7.02 24.08
C PHE A 472 4.82 7.60 24.03
N PHE A 473 5.39 7.96 25.19
CA PHE A 473 6.66 8.70 25.29
C PHE A 473 6.71 9.98 24.42
N GLY A 474 5.62 10.74 24.35
CA GLY A 474 5.52 11.97 23.55
C GLY A 474 5.41 11.74 22.02
N ILE A 475 5.19 10.49 21.59
CA ILE A 475 4.97 10.13 20.19
C ILE A 475 3.50 9.74 20.01
N ASN A 476 2.78 10.52 19.22
CA ASN A 476 1.39 10.22 18.85
C ASN A 476 1.30 9.00 17.91
N ALA A 477 0.46 8.02 18.29
CA ALA A 477 0.31 6.74 17.59
C ALA A 477 -0.29 6.89 16.17
N TYR A 478 -1.26 7.79 15.98
CA TYR A 478 -1.86 8.04 14.67
C TYR A 478 -0.85 8.71 13.74
N ARG A 479 -0.14 9.72 14.23
CA ARG A 479 0.87 10.44 13.46
C ARG A 479 1.98 9.50 12.98
N ILE A 480 2.51 8.63 13.83
CA ILE A 480 3.57 7.68 13.42
C ILE A 480 3.05 6.66 12.40
N ASN A 481 1.81 6.18 12.54
CA ASN A 481 1.17 5.28 11.57
C ASN A 481 0.98 5.97 10.20
N GLU A 482 0.51 7.22 10.20
CA GLU A 482 0.35 8.02 8.98
C GLU A 482 1.68 8.27 8.27
N TRP A 483 2.73 8.66 9.00
CA TRP A 483 4.07 8.84 8.43
C TRP A 483 4.62 7.54 7.84
N TYR A 484 4.40 6.41 8.50
CA TYR A 484 4.81 5.11 7.98
C TYR A 484 4.02 4.72 6.71
N GLY A 485 2.70 4.88 6.74
CA GLY A 485 1.83 4.62 5.60
C GLY A 485 2.17 5.50 4.39
N PHE A 486 2.52 6.76 4.63
CA PHE A 486 3.01 7.69 3.62
C PHE A 486 4.39 7.25 3.08
N LEU A 487 5.43 7.23 3.91
CA LEU A 487 6.81 7.04 3.45
C LEU A 487 7.09 5.60 3.00
N ILE A 488 6.69 4.61 3.80
CA ILE A 488 7.01 3.20 3.55
C ILE A 488 5.94 2.54 2.69
N GLY A 489 4.66 2.81 2.96
CA GLY A 489 3.55 2.28 2.17
C GLY A 489 3.47 2.89 0.77
N SER A 490 3.15 4.18 0.68
CA SER A 490 2.85 4.82 -0.60
C SER A 490 4.10 5.11 -1.45
N ILE A 491 5.15 5.71 -0.86
CA ILE A 491 6.35 6.09 -1.59
C ILE A 491 7.24 4.85 -1.83
N PHE A 492 7.64 4.14 -0.76
CA PHE A 492 8.66 3.10 -0.93
C PHE A 492 8.12 1.80 -1.52
N ALA A 493 6.97 1.30 -1.05
CA ALA A 493 6.37 0.08 -1.59
C ALA A 493 5.62 0.31 -2.90
N GLY A 494 4.79 1.36 -2.98
CA GLY A 494 4.03 1.71 -4.18
C GLY A 494 4.91 2.29 -5.29
N VAL A 495 5.27 3.57 -5.16
CA VAL A 495 5.94 4.35 -6.21
C VAL A 495 7.32 3.80 -6.54
N ILE A 496 8.19 3.61 -5.54
CA ILE A 496 9.56 3.12 -5.77
C ILE A 496 9.55 1.63 -6.08
N GLY A 497 8.76 0.85 -5.34
CA GLY A 497 8.79 -0.60 -5.37
C GLY A 497 8.55 -1.18 -6.76
N THR A 498 7.43 -0.85 -7.37
CA THR A 498 7.03 -1.35 -8.70
C THR A 498 7.36 -0.38 -9.82
N GLY A 499 7.29 0.94 -9.56
CA GLY A 499 7.62 1.96 -10.54
C GLY A 499 9.03 1.83 -11.08
N PHE A 500 10.01 1.48 -10.24
CA PHE A 500 11.41 1.39 -10.62
C PHE A 500 11.82 0.05 -11.23
N TYR A 501 10.89 -0.84 -11.59
CA TYR A 501 11.23 -2.09 -12.28
C TYR A 501 12.11 -1.87 -13.52
N PRO A 502 11.80 -0.91 -14.42
CA PRO A 502 12.62 -0.66 -15.61
C PRO A 502 14.01 -0.04 -15.31
N LEU A 503 14.27 0.41 -14.08
CA LEU A 503 15.51 1.10 -13.70
C LEU A 503 16.42 0.26 -12.80
N LEU A 504 15.85 -0.27 -11.73
CA LEU A 504 16.57 -0.92 -10.62
C LEU A 504 16.37 -2.44 -10.59
N GLY A 505 15.50 -2.97 -11.44
CA GLY A 505 15.17 -4.39 -11.51
C GLY A 505 13.86 -4.74 -10.80
N ASN A 506 13.46 -5.99 -10.95
CA ASN A 506 12.10 -6.45 -10.65
C ASN A 506 11.76 -6.61 -9.15
N ARG A 507 12.73 -6.50 -8.25
CA ARG A 507 12.53 -6.71 -6.80
C ARG A 507 13.07 -5.58 -5.94
N THR A 508 12.96 -4.33 -6.40
CA THR A 508 13.38 -3.13 -5.66
C THR A 508 12.75 -3.07 -4.26
N TRP A 509 11.42 -3.19 -4.15
CA TRP A 509 10.74 -3.21 -2.84
C TRP A 509 11.22 -4.35 -1.93
N CYS A 510 11.18 -5.59 -2.43
CA CYS A 510 11.55 -6.76 -1.65
C CYS A 510 13.02 -6.75 -1.19
N ARG A 511 13.89 -6.06 -1.92
CA ARG A 511 15.32 -5.94 -1.63
C ARG A 511 15.61 -4.82 -0.65
N PHE A 512 15.03 -3.64 -0.83
CA PHE A 512 15.44 -2.44 -0.10
C PHE A 512 14.49 -2.04 1.04
N GLY A 513 13.21 -2.43 1.00
CA GLY A 513 12.20 -1.86 1.89
C GLY A 513 11.24 -2.81 2.56
N CYS A 514 11.07 -4.04 2.08
CA CYS A 514 10.08 -4.95 2.66
C CYS A 514 10.49 -5.42 4.08
N PRO A 515 9.78 -5.00 5.15
CA PRO A 515 10.16 -5.35 6.52
C PRO A 515 9.99 -6.84 6.79
N LEU A 516 8.98 -7.48 6.18
CA LEU A 516 8.77 -8.92 6.27
C LEU A 516 9.91 -9.71 5.61
N ALA A 517 10.46 -9.20 4.49
CA ALA A 517 11.64 -9.81 3.86
C ALA A 517 12.89 -9.69 4.72
N ALA A 518 13.04 -8.60 5.50
CA ALA A 518 14.11 -8.46 6.49
C ALA A 518 13.94 -9.42 7.67
N TYR A 519 12.74 -9.49 8.25
CA TYR A 519 12.40 -10.39 9.35
C TYR A 519 12.71 -11.85 9.00
N MET A 520 12.14 -12.35 7.88
CA MET A 520 12.44 -13.69 7.40
C MET A 520 13.89 -13.86 6.94
N GLY A 521 14.55 -12.78 6.50
CA GLY A 521 15.93 -12.78 6.04
C GLY A 521 16.94 -13.04 7.16
N ILE A 522 16.65 -12.58 8.38
CA ILE A 522 17.44 -12.87 9.59
C ILE A 522 17.38 -14.37 9.86
N ILE A 523 16.17 -14.93 9.95
CA ILE A 523 15.97 -16.37 10.21
C ILE A 523 16.59 -17.21 9.10
N GLN A 524 16.41 -16.81 7.83
CA GLN A 524 16.99 -17.53 6.69
C GLN A 524 18.52 -17.58 6.76
N ARG A 525 19.17 -16.46 7.10
CA ARG A 525 20.63 -16.40 7.15
C ARG A 525 21.19 -17.31 8.25
N PHE A 526 20.59 -17.28 9.43
CA PHE A 526 21.18 -17.86 10.63
C PHE A 526 20.63 -19.22 11.06
N LYS A 527 19.40 -19.59 10.66
CA LYS A 527 18.72 -20.78 11.20
C LYS A 527 18.06 -21.69 10.15
N SER A 528 17.76 -21.18 8.96
CA SER A 528 16.99 -21.97 7.98
C SER A 528 17.74 -23.17 7.41
N LYS A 529 17.08 -24.32 7.24
CA LYS A 529 17.65 -25.49 6.54
C LYS A 529 17.90 -25.24 5.06
N PHE A 530 17.22 -24.24 4.47
CA PHE A 530 17.33 -23.91 3.07
C PHE A 530 18.67 -23.27 2.72
N ARG A 531 19.34 -23.81 1.69
CA ARG A 531 20.54 -23.25 1.08
C ARG A 531 20.58 -23.59 -0.41
N ILE A 532 21.28 -22.77 -1.21
CA ILE A 532 21.61 -23.16 -2.58
C ILE A 532 23.03 -23.71 -2.56
N THR A 533 23.16 -25.00 -2.81
CA THR A 533 24.47 -25.68 -2.88
C THR A 533 25.04 -25.56 -4.27
N THR A 534 26.37 -25.64 -4.35
CA THR A 534 27.12 -25.44 -5.58
C THR A 534 28.21 -26.49 -5.75
N ASN A 535 28.35 -27.01 -6.95
CA ASN A 535 29.51 -27.80 -7.35
C ASN A 535 30.54 -26.92 -8.08
N GLY A 536 31.50 -26.37 -7.33
CA GLY A 536 32.45 -25.38 -7.86
C GLY A 536 33.28 -25.87 -9.04
N GLY A 537 33.70 -27.13 -9.05
CA GLY A 537 34.50 -27.72 -10.12
C GLY A 537 33.78 -27.79 -11.48
N GLN A 538 32.45 -27.71 -11.50
CA GLN A 538 31.66 -27.69 -12.74
C GLN A 538 31.33 -26.26 -13.23
N CYS A 539 31.72 -25.23 -12.47
CA CYS A 539 31.43 -23.83 -12.79
C CYS A 539 32.32 -23.29 -13.91
N ILE A 540 31.73 -23.03 -15.07
CA ILE A 540 32.42 -22.40 -16.22
C ILE A 540 32.42 -20.86 -16.19
N SER A 541 32.08 -20.25 -15.05
CA SER A 541 32.14 -18.78 -14.85
C SER A 541 31.31 -17.90 -15.84
N CYS A 542 30.32 -18.47 -16.53
CA CYS A 542 29.53 -17.77 -17.56
C CYS A 542 28.70 -16.56 -17.08
N GLY A 543 28.41 -16.44 -15.77
CA GLY A 543 27.71 -15.28 -15.19
C GLY A 543 26.20 -15.21 -15.39
N ASN A 544 25.57 -16.18 -16.06
CA ASN A 544 24.11 -16.22 -16.25
C ASN A 544 23.34 -16.22 -14.91
N CYS A 545 23.83 -16.99 -13.93
CA CYS A 545 23.22 -17.09 -12.60
C CYS A 545 23.21 -15.74 -11.84
N SER A 546 24.30 -14.96 -11.92
CA SER A 546 24.35 -13.61 -11.35
C SER A 546 23.46 -12.65 -12.13
N THR A 547 23.53 -12.68 -13.45
CA THR A 547 22.76 -11.78 -14.32
C THR A 547 21.27 -11.83 -14.01
N TYR A 548 20.70 -13.03 -13.90
CA TYR A 548 19.27 -13.23 -13.63
C TYR A 548 18.91 -13.32 -12.14
N CYS A 549 19.86 -13.04 -11.23
CA CYS A 549 19.53 -12.90 -9.82
C CYS A 549 18.81 -11.57 -9.57
N GLU A 550 17.50 -11.64 -9.42
CA GLU A 550 16.61 -10.50 -9.11
C GLU A 550 16.94 -9.79 -7.79
N GLN A 551 17.61 -10.46 -6.86
CA GLN A 551 18.08 -9.89 -5.59
C GLN A 551 19.45 -9.20 -5.72
N GLY A 552 20.05 -9.17 -6.91
CA GLY A 552 21.37 -8.55 -7.12
C GLY A 552 22.51 -9.28 -6.39
N ILE A 553 22.38 -10.59 -6.18
CA ILE A 553 23.45 -11.42 -5.60
C ILE A 553 24.39 -11.82 -6.74
N ASP A 554 25.71 -11.66 -6.53
CA ASP A 554 26.72 -12.23 -7.43
C ASP A 554 26.87 -13.75 -7.20
N VAL A 555 25.92 -14.51 -7.75
CA VAL A 555 25.86 -15.98 -7.64
C VAL A 555 27.08 -16.67 -8.25
N ARG A 556 27.64 -16.12 -9.32
CA ARG A 556 28.86 -16.63 -9.97
C ARG A 556 30.02 -16.68 -8.98
N ALA A 557 30.23 -15.63 -8.20
CA ALA A 557 31.31 -15.59 -7.22
C ALA A 557 31.16 -16.68 -6.14
N TYR A 558 29.93 -17.00 -5.74
CA TYR A 558 29.66 -18.15 -4.85
C TYR A 558 29.97 -19.48 -5.53
N ALA A 559 29.50 -19.63 -6.78
CA ALA A 559 29.66 -20.86 -7.53
C ALA A 559 31.13 -21.19 -7.79
N GLN A 560 31.94 -20.20 -8.20
CA GLN A 560 33.38 -20.35 -8.40
C GLN A 560 34.12 -20.82 -7.14
N LYS A 561 33.66 -20.36 -5.97
CA LYS A 561 34.25 -20.73 -4.67
C LYS A 561 33.74 -22.06 -4.12
N GLY A 562 32.80 -22.73 -4.78
CA GLY A 562 32.11 -23.88 -4.19
C GLY A 562 31.32 -23.54 -2.91
N GLN A 563 31.06 -22.25 -2.64
CA GLN A 563 30.43 -21.82 -1.39
C GLN A 563 28.90 -21.82 -1.50
N ASN A 564 28.25 -22.40 -0.49
CA ASN A 564 26.79 -22.37 -0.36
C ASN A 564 26.25 -20.93 -0.27
N ILE A 565 25.13 -20.67 -0.95
CA ILE A 565 24.49 -19.36 -0.95
C ILE A 565 23.46 -19.31 0.19
N VAL A 566 23.88 -18.72 1.30
CA VAL A 566 23.08 -18.49 2.50
C VAL A 566 22.94 -16.99 2.80
N ARG A 567 22.49 -16.24 1.78
CA ARG A 567 22.27 -14.79 1.86
C ARG A 567 20.91 -14.48 2.50
N SER A 568 20.85 -13.46 3.37
CA SER A 568 19.58 -12.94 3.91
C SER A 568 18.67 -12.37 2.82
N SER A 569 19.21 -11.90 1.70
CA SER A 569 18.44 -11.33 0.60
C SER A 569 17.83 -12.36 -0.34
N CYS A 570 18.45 -13.55 -0.50
CA CYS A 570 17.97 -14.60 -1.39
C CYS A 570 16.51 -14.94 -1.11
N VAL A 571 15.63 -14.88 -2.12
CA VAL A 571 14.21 -15.24 -1.98
C VAL A 571 13.91 -16.68 -2.40
N GLY A 572 14.94 -17.44 -2.78
CA GLY A 572 14.80 -18.84 -3.18
C GLY A 572 13.96 -19.06 -4.44
N CYS A 573 13.95 -18.12 -5.40
CA CYS A 573 13.18 -18.23 -6.64
C CYS A 573 13.67 -19.32 -7.60
N GLY A 574 14.92 -19.79 -7.44
CA GLY A 574 15.50 -20.90 -8.20
C GLY A 574 15.90 -20.58 -9.65
N ILE A 575 15.75 -19.34 -10.10
CA ILE A 575 16.13 -18.93 -11.46
C ILE A 575 17.61 -19.12 -11.73
N CYS A 576 18.48 -18.88 -10.74
CA CYS A 576 19.93 -19.08 -10.88
C CYS A 576 20.30 -20.54 -11.21
N SER A 577 19.59 -21.51 -10.64
CA SER A 577 19.74 -22.94 -10.96
C SER A 577 19.19 -23.23 -12.36
N ALA A 578 18.01 -22.70 -12.69
CA ALA A 578 17.37 -22.93 -13.98
C ALA A 578 18.18 -22.38 -15.18
N VAL A 579 18.89 -21.26 -15.03
CA VAL A 579 19.71 -20.65 -16.11
C VAL A 579 21.13 -21.20 -16.19
N CYS A 580 21.54 -22.07 -15.26
CA CYS A 580 22.90 -22.60 -15.23
C CYS A 580 23.05 -23.71 -16.29
N PRO A 581 23.87 -23.53 -17.34
CA PRO A 581 23.99 -24.51 -18.42
C PRO A 581 24.66 -25.81 -17.97
N ARG A 582 25.45 -25.76 -16.89
CA ARG A 582 26.18 -26.91 -16.33
C ARG A 582 25.46 -27.58 -15.16
N GLY A 583 24.30 -27.05 -14.72
CA GLY A 583 23.57 -27.63 -13.58
C GLY A 583 24.28 -27.51 -12.22
N VAL A 584 25.22 -26.57 -12.08
CA VAL A 584 26.09 -26.40 -10.90
C VAL A 584 25.34 -26.13 -9.60
N LEU A 585 24.17 -25.49 -9.68
CA LEU A 585 23.45 -24.94 -8.53
C LEU A 585 22.21 -25.76 -8.22
N LYS A 586 22.02 -26.15 -6.96
CA LYS A 586 20.86 -26.93 -6.51
C LYS A 586 20.20 -26.30 -5.29
N LEU A 587 18.87 -26.30 -5.26
CA LEU A 587 18.09 -25.82 -4.12
C LEU A 587 17.92 -26.97 -3.14
N GLU A 588 18.48 -26.85 -1.93
CA GLU A 588 18.50 -27.95 -0.96
C GLU A 588 18.04 -27.50 0.43
N ASN A 589 17.46 -28.45 1.16
CA ASN A 589 17.19 -28.33 2.59
C ASN A 589 18.11 -29.34 3.29
N ALA A 590 19.13 -28.85 4.00
CA ALA A 590 20.12 -29.69 4.67
C ALA A 590 20.15 -29.39 6.19
N SER A 591 20.57 -30.38 6.98
CA SER A 591 20.73 -30.25 8.44
C SER A 591 21.69 -29.12 8.81
N ASP A 592 21.42 -28.44 9.91
CA ASP A 592 22.16 -27.25 10.36
C ASP A 592 23.32 -27.65 11.28
N ASP A 593 24.28 -28.39 10.74
CA ASP A 593 25.60 -28.55 11.36
C ASP A 593 26.41 -27.29 11.04
N GLY A 594 26.32 -26.27 11.90
CA GLY A 594 26.77 -24.89 11.65
C GLY A 594 28.16 -24.69 11.01
N ALA A 595 29.03 -25.70 11.04
CA ALA A 595 30.30 -25.75 10.32
C ALA A 595 30.17 -25.85 8.78
N THR A 596 29.23 -26.62 8.22
CA THR A 596 29.14 -26.86 6.75
C THR A 596 28.39 -25.76 5.99
N ARG A 597 27.57 -24.99 6.71
CA ARG A 597 26.66 -23.97 6.14
C ARG A 597 27.42 -22.82 5.48
N HIS A 598 28.51 -22.37 6.11
CA HIS A 598 29.34 -21.26 5.65
C HIS A 598 30.68 -21.71 5.07
N LYS A 599 30.99 -23.02 5.15
CA LYS A 599 32.24 -23.59 4.66
C LYS A 599 32.39 -23.29 3.17
N VAL A 600 33.56 -22.74 2.84
CA VAL A 600 34.09 -22.75 1.48
C VAL A 600 34.83 -24.08 1.40
N PRO A 601 34.37 -25.06 0.61
CA PRO A 601 35.17 -26.25 0.36
C PRO A 601 36.48 -25.82 -0.28
N GLU A 602 37.57 -26.52 0.01
CA GLU A 602 38.79 -26.41 -0.80
C GLU A 602 38.36 -26.66 -2.25
N VAL A 603 38.55 -25.64 -3.08
CA VAL A 603 38.09 -25.67 -4.45
C VAL A 603 39.03 -26.64 -5.14
N ILE A 604 38.56 -27.85 -5.44
CA ILE A 604 39.25 -28.79 -6.31
C ILE A 604 39.22 -28.18 -7.72
N LEU A 605 40.06 -27.18 -7.96
CA LEU A 605 40.55 -26.91 -9.29
C LEU A 605 41.43 -28.13 -9.57
N GLY A 606 41.24 -28.81 -10.70
CA GLY A 606 42.14 -29.89 -11.15
C GLY A 606 43.55 -29.39 -11.49
N ASN A 607 44.02 -28.34 -10.80
CA ASN A 607 45.28 -27.66 -10.92
C ASN A 607 45.90 -27.41 -9.54
N ASP A 608 45.42 -28.08 -8.49
CA ASP A 608 46.15 -28.28 -7.23
C ASP A 608 47.31 -29.28 -7.47
N MET A 609 48.09 -29.03 -8.52
CA MET A 609 49.44 -29.56 -8.59
C MET A 609 50.21 -28.84 -7.50
N ASP A 610 50.56 -29.56 -6.43
CA ASP A 610 51.58 -29.07 -5.51
C ASP A 610 52.89 -29.02 -6.30
N LEU A 611 53.20 -27.83 -6.83
CA LEU A 611 54.41 -27.58 -7.59
C LEU A 611 55.68 -27.89 -6.78
N PHE A 612 55.60 -27.85 -5.45
CA PHE A 612 56.72 -28.25 -4.59
C PHE A 612 56.85 -29.77 -4.50
N GLU A 613 55.73 -30.50 -4.35
CA GLU A 613 55.72 -31.97 -4.38
C GLU A 613 56.23 -32.51 -5.72
N MET A 614 55.80 -31.92 -6.84
CA MET A 614 56.28 -32.29 -8.18
C MET A 614 57.74 -31.92 -8.46
N LEU A 615 58.29 -30.90 -7.77
CA LEU A 615 59.71 -30.54 -7.83
C LEU A 615 60.57 -31.44 -6.94
N GLU A 616 60.01 -31.97 -5.85
CA GLU A 616 60.67 -32.96 -4.99
C GLU A 616 60.68 -34.35 -5.63
N GLU A 617 59.64 -34.75 -6.36
CA GLU A 617 59.59 -36.01 -7.13
C GLU A 617 60.47 -36.02 -8.39
N ASN A 618 60.94 -34.85 -8.86
CA ASN A 618 61.87 -34.71 -10.00
C ASN A 618 63.34 -34.48 -9.59
N LYS A 619 63.69 -34.71 -8.32
CA LYS A 619 65.08 -34.82 -7.83
C LYS A 619 65.42 -36.28 -7.57
#